data_AF-A0A8T0CAW4-F1
#
_entry.id   AF-A0A8T0CAW4-F1
#
_cell.length_a   1.000
_cell.length_b   1.000
_cell.length_c   1.000
_cell.angle_alpha   90.00
_cell.angle_beta   90.00
_cell.angle_gamma   90.00
#
_symmetry.space_group_name_H-M   'P 1'
#
loop_
_entity.id
_entity.type
_entity.pdbx_description
1 polymer ?
#
loop_
_entity_poly.entity_id
_entity_poly.type
_entity_poly.pdbx_seq_one_letter_code
_entity_poly.pdbx_strand_id
1 'polypeptide(L)' 'MFEIADCDSGQSITHKLKLYETYRVDCYKFFVDGKLWKERVGWINILAEIRKVLPRVARE' A
#
# COMPACT_ATOMS: atom_id res chain seq x y z
N MET A 1 2.63 -0.09 -11.55
CA MET A 1 3.01 -0.98 -10.42
C MET A 1 4.19 -0.34 -9.74
N PHE A 2 4.23 -0.35 -8.41
CA PHE A 2 5.38 0.12 -7.64
C PHE A 2 5.61 -0.80 -6.44
N GLU A 3 6.81 -0.74 -5.88
CA GLU A 3 7.26 -1.62 -4.80
C GLU A 3 7.65 -0.77 -3.59
N ILE A 4 7.34 -1.27 -2.39
CA ILE A 4 7.75 -0.67 -1.12
C ILE A 4 8.60 -1.70 -0.39
N ALA A 5 9.82 -1.32 -0.01
CA ALA A 5 10.66 -2.11 0.88
C ALA A 5 10.43 -1.65 2.32
N ASP A 6 9.95 -2.56 3.16
CA ASP A 6 9.88 -2.43 4.62
C ASP A 6 11.15 -3.04 5.22
N CYS A 7 11.95 -2.22 5.90
CA CYS A 7 13.21 -2.63 6.53
C CYS A 7 13.12 -2.66 8.07
N ASP A 8 11.93 -2.48 8.66
CA ASP A 8 11.77 -2.24 10.10
C ASP A 8 11.84 -3.53 10.94
N SER A 9 11.80 -4.70 10.31
CA SER A 9 11.74 -6.01 11.00
C SER A 9 13.08 -6.76 11.11
N GLY A 10 14.21 -6.12 10.76
CA GLY A 10 15.52 -6.79 10.66
C GLY A 10 15.68 -7.71 9.44
N GLN A 11 14.58 -8.05 8.76
CA GLN A 11 14.56 -8.55 7.39
C GLN A 11 13.79 -7.57 6.50
N SER A 12 14.32 -7.31 5.30
CA SER A 12 13.65 -6.47 4.32
C SER A 12 12.49 -7.23 3.66
N ILE A 13 11.26 -6.78 3.87
CA ILE A 13 10.06 -7.30 3.20
C ILE A 13 9.71 -6.36 2.05
N THR A 14 9.47 -6.90 0.85
CA THR A 14 9.04 -6.10 -0.31
C THR A 14 7.56 -6.33 -0.58
N HIS A 15 6.78 -5.26 -0.48
CA HIS A 15 5.37 -5.24 -0.83
C HIS A 15 5.16 -4.74 -2.27
N LYS A 16 4.42 -5.51 -3.07
CA LYS A 16 4.08 -5.17 -4.46
C LYS A 16 2.71 -4.53 -4.54
N LEU A 17 2.67 -3.27 -4.97
CA LEU A 17 1.44 -2.48 -5.08
C LEU A 17 1.01 -2.32 -6.54
N LYS A 18 -0.22 -2.74 -6.82
CA LYS A 18 -0.85 -2.60 -8.13
C LYS A 18 -2.11 -1.75 -8.01
N LEU A 19 -2.18 -0.71 -8.82
CA LEU A 19 -3.31 0.20 -8.96
C LEU A 19 -3.84 0.06 -10.37
N TYR A 20 -5.11 -0.29 -10.48
CA TYR A 20 -5.83 -0.32 -11.75
C TYR A 20 -6.80 0.84 -11.82
N GLU A 21 -7.03 1.33 -13.02
CA GLU A 21 -8.00 2.39 -13.27
C GLU A 21 -9.40 1.98 -12.81
N THR A 22 -10.20 2.98 -12.48
CA THR A 22 -11.64 2.84 -12.27
C THR A 22 -12.35 3.88 -13.14
N TYR A 23 -13.68 3.87 -13.14
CA TYR A 23 -14.47 4.88 -13.84
C TYR A 23 -14.27 6.31 -13.32
N ARG A 24 -13.54 6.51 -12.21
CA ARG A 24 -13.21 7.83 -11.64
C ARG A 24 -11.70 8.05 -11.71
N VAL A 25 -11.29 9.15 -12.33
CA VAL A 25 -9.88 9.43 -12.70
C VAL A 25 -8.91 9.53 -11.50
N ASP A 26 -9.42 9.78 -10.29
CA ASP A 26 -8.64 9.88 -9.05
C ASP A 26 -8.75 8.65 -8.13
N CYS A 27 -9.43 7.59 -8.57
CA CYS A 27 -9.64 6.37 -7.79
C CYS A 27 -9.09 5.14 -8.50
N TYR A 28 -8.63 4.20 -7.68
CA TYR A 28 -7.96 3.00 -8.15
C TYR A 28 -8.54 1.75 -7.50
N LYS A 29 -8.53 0.66 -8.26
CA LYS A 29 -8.65 -0.68 -7.70
C LYS A 29 -7.28 -1.11 -7.21
N PHE A 30 -7.16 -1.34 -5.90
CA PHE A 30 -5.90 -1.44 -5.20
C PHE A 30 -5.62 -2.87 -4.74
N PHE A 31 -4.46 -3.40 -5.15
CA PHE A 31 -3.96 -4.71 -4.77
C PHE A 31 -2.61 -4.58 -4.06
N VAL A 32 -2.42 -5.41 -3.04
CA VAL A 32 -1.17 -5.58 -2.29
C VAL A 32 -0.79 -7.05 -2.35
N ASP A 33 0.42 -7.34 -2.82
CA ASP A 33 0.94 -8.71 -2.91
C ASP A 33 -0.01 -9.68 -3.63
N GLY A 34 -0.69 -9.16 -4.65
CA GLY A 34 -1.68 -9.92 -5.45
C GLY A 34 -3.07 -10.03 -4.84
N LYS A 35 -3.28 -9.58 -3.60
CA LYS A 35 -4.58 -9.58 -2.93
C LYS A 35 -5.31 -8.26 -3.15
N LEU A 36 -6.58 -8.34 -3.55
CA LEU A 36 -7.45 -7.18 -3.65
C LEU A 36 -7.69 -6.62 -2.24
N TRP A 37 -7.40 -5.34 -2.06
CA TRP A 37 -7.54 -4.68 -0.77
C TRP A 37 -8.71 -3.70 -0.77
N LYS A 38 -8.84 -2.91 -1.84
CA LYS A 38 -9.99 -2.00 -2.06
C LYS A 38 -10.36 -1.96 -3.54
N GLU A 39 -11.65 -2.04 -3.84
CA GLU A 39 -12.13 -1.93 -5.22
C GLU A 39 -12.05 -0.52 -5.80
N ARG A 40 -12.17 0.48 -4.94
CA ARG A 40 -12.11 1.88 -5.31
C ARG A 40 -11.57 2.71 -4.16
N VAL A 41 -10.37 3.26 -4.32
CA VAL A 41 -9.72 4.07 -3.30
C VAL A 41 -8.89 5.18 -3.95
N GLY A 42 -9.00 6.40 -3.41
CA GLY A 42 -8.19 7.53 -3.86
C GLY A 42 -6.76 7.47 -3.33
N TRP A 43 -5.86 8.21 -3.98
CA TRP A 43 -4.43 8.19 -3.67
C TRP A 43 -4.10 8.50 -2.20
N ILE A 44 -4.75 9.52 -1.63
CA ILE A 44 -4.54 9.92 -0.22
C ILE A 44 -4.87 8.77 0.74
N ASN A 45 -5.94 8.03 0.47
CA ASN A 45 -6.36 6.92 1.30
C ASN A 45 -5.41 5.72 1.16
N ILE A 46 -4.88 5.46 -0.03
CA ILE A 46 -3.84 4.44 -0.23
C ILE A 46 -2.63 4.74 0.65
N LEU A 47 -2.12 5.99 0.63
CA LEU A 47 -0.99 6.40 1.46
C LEU A 47 -1.27 6.27 2.96
N ALA A 48 -2.48 6.65 3.38
CA ALA A 48 -2.90 6.52 4.77
C ALA A 48 -2.95 5.06 5.24
N GLU A 49 -3.44 4.14 4.40
CA GLU A 49 -3.48 2.71 4.72
C GLU A 49 -2.07 2.09 4.75
N ILE A 50 -1.19 2.45 3.79
CA ILE A 50 0.22 2.04 3.83
C ILE A 50 0.85 2.45 5.16
N ARG A 51 0.67 3.72 5.57
CA ARG A 51 1.18 4.23 6.85
C ARG A 51 0.64 3.47 8.08
N LYS A 52 -0.57 2.94 8.04
CA LYS A 52 -1.16 2.17 9.16
C LYS A 52 -0.61 0.76 9.27
N VAL A 53 -0.24 0.16 8.14
CA VAL A 53 0.26 -1.22 8.09
C VAL A 53 1.74 -1.30 8.40
N LEU A 54 2.50 -0.26 8.06
CA LEU A 54 3.92 -0.20 8.43
C LEU A 54 4.09 -0.21 9.95
N PRO A 55 5.00 -1.06 10.48
CA PRO A 55 5.31 -1.08 11.90
C PRO A 55 5.68 0.33 12.39
N ARG A 56 5.10 0.76 13.51
CA ARG A 56 5.57 1.99 14.15
C ARG A 56 6.81 1.64 14.94
N VAL A 57 7.94 2.25 14.60
CA VAL A 57 9.12 2.23 15.46
C VAL A 57 8.74 2.83 16.81
N ALA A 58 8.66 1.99 17.86
CA ALA A 58 8.59 2.48 19.22
C ALA A 58 9.96 3.09 19.55
N ARG A 59 9.98 4.32 20.07
CA ARG A 59 11.23 4.88 20.61
C ARG A 59 11.59 4.09 21.87
N GLU A 60 12.79 3.53 21.88
CA GLU A 60 13.46 3.07 23.12
C GLU A 60 13.74 4.26 24.05
#